data_AF-X8DD32-F1
#
_entry.id   AF-X8DD32-F1
#
_cell.length_a   1.000
_cell.length_b   1.000
_cell.length_c   1.000
_cell.angle_alpha   90.00
_cell.angle_beta   90.00
_cell.angle_gamma   90.00
#
_symmetry.space_group_name_H-M   'P 1'
#
loop_
_entity.id
_entity.type
_entity.pdbx_description
1 polymer ?
#
loop_
_entity_poly.entity_id
_entity_poly.type
_entity_poly.pdbx_seq_one_letter_code
_entity_poly.pdbx_strand_id
1 'polypeptide(L)'
;MFEAMIRASGYVPQISVVVGFAAGGAAYGPALTDVIVMAPDSRIFVTGPDVVRSVTGEDVDMASLGGPTTHHKKSGVCHIVADDELDAYARGRRLVGLFCQQGHFDRSKAEAGDIDLHALLPESPRRAYDVHPIVHGLLDEGTFEEFQSKWAPSMVIGLGRLSGRTVGVLANNPLRLGGCLNSESAEKAARFVRLCDAFGIPLICVVDVPGYLPGVGEEWGGVVRRGAKLLHAFGECTVPRVTLVTRKIYGGPTLR
;
A
#
# COMPACT_ATOMS: atom_id res chain seq x y z
N MET A 1 -11.97 23.60 4.69
CA MET A 1 -11.08 22.72 3.89
C MET A 1 -11.31 21.24 4.23
N PHE A 2 -11.03 20.78 5.45
CA PHE A 2 -11.17 19.36 5.81
C PHE A 2 -12.55 18.76 5.54
N GLU A 3 -13.63 19.50 5.81
CA GLU A 3 -14.99 19.04 5.49
C GLU A 3 -15.18 18.74 4.00
N ALA A 4 -14.64 19.57 3.10
CA ALA A 4 -14.72 19.34 1.67
C ALA A 4 -13.92 18.09 1.25
N MET A 5 -12.74 17.89 1.84
CA MET A 5 -11.92 16.69 1.58
C MET A 5 -12.62 15.41 2.05
N ILE A 6 -13.25 15.46 3.22
CA ILE A 6 -14.03 14.35 3.78
C ILE A 6 -15.22 14.02 2.88
N ARG A 7 -15.96 15.03 2.41
CA ARG A 7 -17.09 14.83 1.49
C ARG A 7 -16.69 14.26 0.13
N ALA A 8 -15.46 14.55 -0.33
CA ALA A 8 -14.94 14.03 -1.60
C ALA A 8 -14.35 12.61 -1.49
N SER A 9 -14.00 12.15 -0.28
CA SER A 9 -13.34 10.86 -0.06
C SER A 9 -14.21 9.70 -0.54
N GLY A 10 -13.62 8.82 -1.35
CA GLY A 10 -14.30 7.69 -1.99
C GLY A 10 -15.20 8.06 -3.18
N TYR A 11 -15.35 9.34 -3.53
CA TYR A 11 -16.09 9.80 -4.71
C TYR A 11 -15.17 10.38 -5.79
N VAL A 12 -14.18 11.17 -5.37
CA VAL A 12 -13.17 11.78 -6.25
C VAL A 12 -11.79 11.40 -5.71
N PRO A 13 -10.91 10.81 -6.55
CA PRO A 13 -9.54 10.50 -6.11
C PRO A 13 -8.81 11.77 -5.66
N GLN A 14 -8.34 11.76 -4.42
CA GLN A 14 -7.56 12.83 -3.81
C GLN A 14 -6.12 12.37 -3.63
N ILE A 15 -5.18 13.00 -4.35
CA ILE A 15 -3.76 12.69 -4.29
C ILE A 15 -3.01 13.89 -3.72
N SER A 16 -2.31 13.70 -2.61
CA SER A 16 -1.41 14.71 -2.04
C SER A 16 0.00 14.53 -2.57
N VAL A 17 0.52 15.55 -3.25
CA VAL A 17 1.95 15.63 -3.61
C VAL A 17 2.60 16.65 -2.70
N VAL A 18 3.39 16.17 -1.74
CA VAL A 18 4.01 16.99 -0.71
C VAL A 18 5.47 17.25 -1.08
N VAL A 19 5.77 18.49 -1.43
CA VAL A 19 7.10 18.95 -1.86
C VAL A 19 7.77 19.90 -0.85
N GLY A 20 7.10 20.15 0.28
CA GLY A 20 7.56 21.03 1.35
C GLY A 20 6.94 20.66 2.69
N PHE A 21 6.65 21.66 3.52
CA PHE A 21 6.19 21.45 4.89
C PHE A 21 4.66 21.43 5.00
N ALA A 22 4.13 20.42 5.67
CA ALA A 22 2.75 20.33 6.17
C ALA A 22 2.80 20.13 7.70
N ALA A 23 2.93 21.24 8.42
CA ALA A 23 3.09 21.25 9.88
C ALA A 23 1.80 21.67 10.61
N GLY A 24 1.66 21.25 11.87
CA GLY A 24 0.50 21.62 12.68
C GLY A 24 -0.79 20.99 12.18
N GLY A 25 -1.87 21.77 12.18
CA GLY A 25 -3.16 21.33 11.64
C GLY A 25 -3.11 20.97 10.16
N ALA A 26 -2.18 21.54 9.37
CA ALA A 26 -2.06 21.26 7.94
C ALA A 26 -1.64 19.81 7.66
N ALA A 27 -0.99 19.12 8.62
CA ALA A 27 -0.62 17.71 8.50
C ALA A 27 -1.84 16.79 8.27
N TYR A 28 -3.02 17.18 8.76
CA TYR A 28 -4.25 16.43 8.53
C TYR A 28 -4.76 16.51 7.10
N GLY A 29 -4.37 17.54 6.33
CA GLY A 29 -4.74 17.66 4.91
C GLY A 29 -4.31 16.42 4.13
N PRO A 30 -2.99 16.14 4.00
CA PRO A 30 -2.52 14.94 3.32
C PRO A 30 -3.11 13.65 3.91
N ALA A 31 -3.20 13.54 5.24
CA ALA A 31 -3.72 12.35 5.91
C ALA A 31 -5.17 11.98 5.53
N LEU A 32 -5.98 12.98 5.15
CA LEU A 32 -7.37 12.81 4.70
C LEU A 32 -7.50 12.46 3.21
N THR A 33 -6.41 12.51 2.44
CA THR A 33 -6.40 12.12 1.02
C THR A 33 -6.15 10.63 0.84
N ASP A 34 -6.39 10.14 -0.38
CA ASP A 34 -6.35 8.71 -0.70
C ASP A 34 -4.90 8.20 -0.83
N VAL A 35 -4.04 8.95 -1.52
CA VAL A 35 -2.62 8.61 -1.73
C VAL A 35 -1.74 9.83 -1.47
N ILE A 36 -0.61 9.63 -0.78
CA ILE A 36 0.36 10.67 -0.42
C ILE A 36 1.72 10.33 -1.03
N VAL A 37 2.18 11.19 -1.93
CA VAL A 37 3.52 11.18 -2.52
C VAL A 37 4.36 12.24 -1.83
N MET A 38 5.53 11.88 -1.32
CA MET A 38 6.42 12.79 -0.60
C MET A 38 7.77 12.92 -1.34
N ALA A 39 8.17 14.15 -1.66
CA ALA A 39 9.52 14.46 -2.16
C ALA A 39 10.55 14.50 -0.99
N PRO A 40 11.86 14.36 -1.25
CA PRO A 40 12.88 14.24 -0.20
C PRO A 40 12.87 15.34 0.88
N ASP A 41 12.62 16.60 0.48
CA ASP A 41 12.64 17.75 1.38
C ASP A 41 11.30 18.00 2.10
N SER A 42 10.27 17.20 1.80
CA SER A 42 8.96 17.36 2.42
C SER A 42 8.90 16.93 3.87
N ARG A 43 8.03 17.56 4.67
CA ARG A 43 7.85 17.22 6.09
C ARG A 43 6.36 17.23 6.45
N ILE A 44 5.91 16.22 7.19
CA ILE A 44 4.55 16.16 7.73
C ILE A 44 4.65 15.93 9.24
N PHE A 45 4.07 16.80 10.06
CA PHE A 45 3.98 16.57 11.51
C PHE A 45 2.95 17.46 12.16
N VAL A 46 2.23 16.95 13.16
CA VAL A 46 1.27 17.75 13.94
C VAL A 46 1.99 18.66 14.93
N THR A 47 3.06 18.15 15.55
CA THR A 47 3.83 18.87 16.57
C THR A 47 5.27 18.97 16.10
N GLY A 48 5.82 20.18 16.07
CA GLY A 48 7.21 20.41 15.66
C GLY A 48 8.23 19.89 16.69
N PRO A 49 9.50 19.69 16.29
CA PRO A 49 10.53 19.09 17.13
C PRO A 49 10.80 19.88 18.42
N ASP A 50 10.77 21.22 18.37
CA ASP A 50 10.99 22.05 19.56
C ASP A 50 9.92 21.83 20.65
N VAL A 51 8.68 21.60 20.21
CA VAL A 51 7.57 21.31 21.13
C VAL A 51 7.69 19.89 21.67
N VAL A 52 8.08 18.91 20.84
CA VAL A 52 8.39 17.55 21.31
C VAL A 52 9.47 17.60 22.39
N ARG A 53 10.59 18.27 22.11
CA ARG A 53 11.70 18.41 23.06
C ARG A 53 11.30 19.07 24.37
N SER A 54 10.52 20.15 24.32
CA SER A 54 10.12 20.87 25.54
C SER A 54 9.11 20.10 26.41
N VAL A 55 8.29 19.23 25.81
CA VAL A 55 7.24 18.47 26.53
C VAL A 55 7.71 17.09 26.96
N THR A 56 8.41 16.35 26.09
CA THR A 56 8.81 14.95 26.34
C THR A 56 10.29 14.81 26.70
N GLY A 57 11.11 15.82 26.41
CA GLY A 57 12.56 15.74 26.53
C GLY A 57 13.27 15.02 25.38
N GLU A 58 12.53 14.55 24.38
CA GLU A 58 13.11 13.86 23.22
C GLU A 58 13.73 14.86 22.24
N ASP A 59 15.01 14.67 21.91
CA ASP A 59 15.71 15.49 20.91
C ASP A 59 15.68 14.79 19.55
N VAL A 60 14.94 15.37 18.60
CA VAL A 60 14.73 14.80 17.26
C VAL A 60 14.70 15.90 16.21
N ASP A 61 15.38 15.69 15.09
CA ASP A 61 15.37 16.65 13.98
C ASP A 61 14.08 16.53 13.13
N MET A 62 13.79 17.55 12.31
CA MET A 62 12.58 17.57 11.46
C MET A 62 12.50 16.40 10.47
N ALA A 63 13.62 15.97 9.90
CA ALA A 63 13.66 14.88 8.92
C ALA A 63 13.38 13.53 9.58
N SER A 64 13.97 13.30 10.76
CA SER A 64 13.76 12.12 11.58
C SER A 64 12.35 12.07 12.17
N LEU A 65 11.76 13.24 12.49
CA LEU A 65 10.41 13.34 13.04
C LEU A 65 9.32 13.09 11.98
N GLY A 66 9.40 13.78 10.84
CA GLY A 66 8.30 13.83 9.86
C GLY A 66 8.74 13.81 8.40
N GLY A 67 9.95 13.36 8.10
CA GLY A 67 10.43 13.21 6.73
C GLY A 67 9.86 11.97 6.01
N PRO A 68 10.04 11.88 4.68
CA PRO A 68 9.48 10.80 3.87
C PRO A 68 9.95 9.43 4.34
N THR A 69 11.25 9.29 4.65
CA THR A 69 11.85 8.04 5.13
C THR A 69 11.22 7.56 6.44
N THR A 70 11.00 8.45 7.41
CA THR A 70 10.34 8.10 8.67
C THR A 70 8.91 7.69 8.41
N HIS A 71 8.16 8.46 7.62
CA HIS A 71 6.77 8.15 7.35
C HIS A 71 6.58 6.86 6.57
N HIS A 72 7.50 6.55 5.66
CA HIS A 72 7.46 5.38 4.80
C HIS A 72 7.99 4.11 5.47
N LYS A 73 8.74 4.22 6.57
CA LYS A 73 9.26 3.06 7.35
C LYS A 73 8.52 2.81 8.64
N LYS A 74 8.10 3.86 9.35
CA LYS A 74 7.56 3.77 10.72
C LYS A 74 6.06 4.01 10.79
N SER A 75 5.59 5.15 10.31
CA SER A 75 4.19 5.57 10.57
C SER A 75 3.16 5.08 9.54
N GLY A 76 3.61 4.71 8.34
CA GLY A 76 2.72 4.42 7.21
C GLY A 76 2.06 5.63 6.55
N VAL A 77 2.31 6.87 7.00
CA VAL A 77 1.69 8.07 6.39
C VAL A 77 2.10 8.26 4.92
N CYS A 78 3.35 7.98 4.57
CA CYS A 78 3.86 8.18 3.22
C CYS A 78 3.58 6.95 2.36
N HIS A 79 2.73 7.10 1.33
CA HIS A 79 2.43 6.01 0.41
C HIS A 79 3.56 5.81 -0.60
N ILE A 80 4.08 6.89 -1.20
CA ILE A 80 5.20 6.80 -2.15
C ILE A 80 6.24 7.86 -1.82
N VAL A 81 7.50 7.43 -1.75
CA VAL A 81 8.65 8.34 -1.65
C VAL A 81 9.15 8.59 -3.07
N ALA A 82 9.21 9.85 -3.48
CA ALA A 82 9.75 10.27 -4.76
C ALA A 82 11.26 10.52 -4.66
N ASP A 83 11.96 10.39 -5.80
CA ASP A 83 13.41 10.61 -5.87
C ASP A 83 13.76 12.09 -5.79
N ASP A 84 12.92 12.95 -6.37
CA ASP A 84 12.99 14.40 -6.28
C ASP A 84 11.58 15.03 -6.46
N GLU A 85 11.52 16.35 -6.53
CA GLU A 85 10.27 17.09 -6.71
C GLU A 85 9.60 16.82 -8.07
N LEU A 86 10.38 16.68 -9.15
CA LEU A 86 9.85 16.42 -10.48
C LEU A 86 9.29 15.00 -10.59
N ASP A 87 9.95 14.02 -9.99
CA ASP A 87 9.44 12.65 -9.86
C ASP A 87 8.16 12.63 -9.02
N ALA A 88 8.05 13.44 -7.95
CA ALA A 88 6.83 13.54 -7.16
C ALA A 88 5.64 13.99 -8.02
N TYR A 89 5.83 14.99 -8.89
CA TYR A 89 4.81 15.40 -9.85
C TYR A 89 4.53 14.34 -10.91
N ALA A 90 5.56 13.68 -11.44
CA ALA A 90 5.40 12.61 -12.42
C ALA A 90 4.58 11.45 -11.87
N ARG A 91 4.88 11.00 -10.64
CA ARG A 91 4.10 10.00 -9.89
C ARG A 91 2.67 10.43 -9.67
N GLY A 92 2.45 11.68 -9.24
CA GLY A 92 1.10 12.25 -9.11
C GLY A 92 0.29 12.13 -10.41
N ARG A 93 0.89 12.44 -11.56
CA ARG A 93 0.25 12.29 -12.88
C ARG A 93 -0.03 10.83 -13.25
N ARG A 94 0.90 9.91 -12.97
CA ARG A 94 0.69 8.47 -13.21
C ARG A 94 -0.46 7.93 -12.36
N LEU A 95 -0.54 8.32 -11.09
CA LEU A 95 -1.65 7.97 -10.21
C LEU A 95 -2.99 8.50 -10.74
N VAL A 96 -3.06 9.76 -11.20
CA VAL A 96 -4.26 10.29 -11.87
C VAL A 96 -4.65 9.42 -13.07
N GLY A 97 -3.68 8.99 -13.88
CA GLY A 97 -3.94 8.07 -14.99
C GLY A 97 -4.46 6.71 -14.53
N LEU A 98 -3.93 6.14 -13.45
CA LEU A 98 -4.38 4.86 -12.91
C LEU A 98 -5.81 4.95 -12.35
N PHE A 99 -6.17 6.00 -11.62
CA PHE A 99 -7.51 6.17 -11.05
C PHE A 99 -8.55 6.58 -12.09
N CYS A 100 -8.25 7.57 -12.94
CA CYS A 100 -9.23 8.21 -13.80
C CYS A 100 -9.28 7.61 -15.22
N GLN A 101 -8.20 6.98 -15.69
CA GLN A 101 -8.10 6.39 -17.03
C GLN A 101 -7.85 4.89 -16.92
N GLN A 102 -8.79 4.16 -16.31
CA GLN A 102 -8.58 2.75 -15.97
C GLN A 102 -8.42 1.83 -17.18
N GLY A 103 -8.88 2.23 -18.37
CA GLY A 103 -8.80 1.38 -19.57
C GLY A 103 -9.70 0.15 -19.48
N HIS A 104 -9.52 -0.78 -20.41
CA HIS A 104 -10.24 -2.06 -20.48
C HIS A 104 -9.24 -3.21 -20.57
N PHE A 105 -9.69 -4.41 -20.21
CA PHE A 105 -8.87 -5.61 -20.29
C PHE A 105 -8.82 -6.09 -21.74
N ASP A 106 -7.63 -6.13 -22.32
CA ASP A 106 -7.39 -6.65 -23.65
C ASP A 106 -6.92 -8.11 -23.60
N ARG A 107 -7.81 -9.02 -23.99
CA ARG A 107 -7.52 -10.45 -24.02
C ARG A 107 -6.40 -10.82 -25.00
N SER A 108 -6.30 -10.14 -26.14
CA SER A 108 -5.27 -10.43 -27.14
C SER A 108 -3.88 -10.09 -26.61
N LYS A 109 -3.78 -8.99 -25.86
CA LYS A 109 -2.56 -8.61 -25.13
C LYS A 109 -2.21 -9.61 -24.03
N ALA A 110 -3.22 -10.08 -23.29
CA ALA A 110 -3.01 -11.10 -22.25
C ALA A 110 -2.47 -12.42 -22.83
N GLU A 111 -3.03 -12.89 -23.94
CA GLU A 111 -2.59 -14.14 -24.60
C GLU A 111 -1.20 -14.01 -25.23
N ALA A 112 -0.83 -12.82 -25.73
CA ALA A 112 0.50 -12.57 -26.30
C ALA A 112 1.61 -12.40 -25.26
N GLY A 113 1.25 -12.00 -24.04
CA GLY A 113 2.18 -11.74 -22.93
C GLY A 113 2.25 -12.88 -21.91
N ASP A 114 1.86 -14.10 -22.28
CA ASP A 114 1.86 -15.23 -21.35
C ASP A 114 3.30 -15.56 -20.88
N ILE A 115 3.45 -15.68 -19.55
CA ILE A 115 4.73 -15.96 -18.91
C ILE A 115 4.56 -17.09 -17.90
N ASP A 116 5.60 -17.92 -17.78
CA ASP A 116 5.64 -18.96 -16.75
C ASP A 116 5.95 -18.35 -15.37
N LEU A 117 4.91 -17.92 -14.65
CA LEU A 117 5.02 -17.43 -13.28
C LEU A 117 5.55 -18.49 -12.30
N HIS A 118 5.35 -19.79 -12.59
CA HIS A 118 5.83 -20.86 -11.74
C HIS A 118 7.37 -20.94 -11.76
N ALA A 119 8.00 -20.65 -12.91
CA ALA A 119 9.46 -20.57 -13.01
C ALA A 119 10.08 -19.47 -12.12
N LEU A 120 9.30 -18.50 -11.65
CA LEU A 120 9.75 -17.44 -10.73
C LEU A 120 9.77 -17.90 -9.26
N LEU A 121 9.14 -19.05 -8.95
CA LEU A 121 9.13 -19.60 -7.60
C LEU A 121 10.39 -20.42 -7.32
N PRO A 122 10.86 -20.46 -6.06
CA PRO A 122 11.99 -21.31 -5.70
C PRO A 122 11.60 -22.79 -5.80
N GLU A 123 12.54 -23.63 -6.25
CA GLU A 123 12.34 -25.10 -6.34
C GLU A 123 11.90 -25.72 -5.01
N SER A 124 12.43 -25.22 -3.89
CA SER A 124 12.05 -25.68 -2.56
C SER A 124 10.86 -24.88 -2.00
N PRO A 125 9.74 -25.52 -1.64
CA PRO A 125 8.58 -24.85 -1.05
C PRO A 125 8.84 -24.28 0.35
N ARG A 126 9.96 -24.64 0.99
CA ARG A 126 10.38 -24.11 2.30
C ARG A 126 11.15 -22.79 2.19
N ARG A 127 11.70 -22.48 1.02
CA ARG A 127 12.53 -21.28 0.83
C ARG A 127 11.64 -20.04 0.69
N ALA A 128 11.93 -18.99 1.44
CA ALA A 128 11.29 -17.69 1.24
C ALA A 128 11.71 -17.09 -0.12
N TYR A 129 10.81 -16.34 -0.74
CA TYR A 129 11.06 -15.64 -2.00
C TYR A 129 10.47 -14.23 -1.94
N ASP A 130 10.94 -13.37 -2.84
CA ASP A 130 10.38 -12.03 -3.01
C ASP A 130 9.20 -12.08 -3.98
N VAL A 131 8.06 -11.48 -3.62
CA VAL A 131 6.84 -11.55 -4.45
C VAL A 131 6.84 -10.57 -5.62
N HIS A 132 7.72 -9.55 -5.61
CA HIS A 132 7.77 -8.52 -6.65
C HIS A 132 7.95 -9.09 -8.07
N PRO A 133 8.80 -10.09 -8.35
CA PRO A 133 8.88 -10.69 -9.68
C PRO A 133 7.55 -11.28 -10.18
N ILE A 134 6.76 -11.88 -9.29
CA ILE A 134 5.42 -12.39 -9.65
C ILE A 134 4.49 -11.22 -9.96
N VAL A 135 4.50 -10.17 -9.13
CA VAL A 135 3.67 -8.97 -9.35
C VAL A 135 4.05 -8.28 -10.66
N HIS A 136 5.34 -8.09 -10.93
CA HIS A 136 5.83 -7.50 -12.18
C HIS A 136 5.54 -8.38 -13.39
N GLY A 137 5.59 -9.71 -13.24
CA GLY A 137 5.20 -10.63 -14.30
C GLY A 137 3.70 -10.57 -14.62
N LEU A 138 2.85 -10.33 -13.62
CA LEU A 138 1.41 -10.19 -13.82
C LEU A 138 1.02 -8.86 -14.48
N LEU A 139 1.80 -7.80 -14.28
CA LEU A 139 1.40 -6.45 -14.69
C LEU A 139 2.12 -6.01 -15.97
N ASP A 140 1.49 -5.11 -16.71
CA ASP A 140 2.08 -4.40 -17.83
C ASP A 140 3.35 -3.66 -17.36
N GLU A 141 4.43 -3.80 -18.14
CA GLU A 141 5.74 -3.25 -17.82
C GLU A 141 5.69 -1.75 -17.50
N GLY A 142 6.39 -1.33 -16.44
CA GLY A 142 6.51 0.08 -16.05
C GLY A 142 5.24 0.71 -15.48
N THR A 143 4.17 -0.06 -15.24
CA THR A 143 2.90 0.50 -14.74
C THR A 143 2.71 0.41 -13.22
N PHE A 144 3.49 -0.42 -12.53
CA PHE A 144 3.29 -0.70 -11.11
C PHE A 144 3.81 0.43 -10.21
N GLU A 145 2.90 1.10 -9.51
CA GLU A 145 3.17 2.04 -8.43
C GLU A 145 2.92 1.33 -7.09
N GLU A 146 3.99 0.83 -6.47
CA GLU A 146 3.92 0.19 -5.16
C GLU A 146 3.68 1.22 -4.04
N PHE A 147 2.70 0.97 -3.18
CA PHE A 147 2.44 1.82 -2.02
C PHE A 147 3.05 1.23 -0.75
N GLN A 148 3.65 2.12 0.04
CA GLN A 148 4.19 1.86 1.36
C GLN A 148 5.21 0.70 1.35
N SER A 149 6.07 0.62 0.33
CA SER A 149 7.02 -0.51 0.13
C SER A 149 7.96 -0.77 1.30
N LYS A 150 8.21 0.23 2.15
CA LYS A 150 9.02 0.09 3.37
C LYS A 150 8.22 0.02 4.68
N TRP A 151 6.89 0.13 4.66
CA TRP A 151 6.03 -0.02 5.83
C TRP A 151 5.17 -1.29 5.71
N ALA A 152 5.18 -2.11 6.76
CA ALA A 152 4.59 -3.45 6.75
C ALA A 152 4.95 -4.28 5.49
N PRO A 153 6.24 -4.51 5.19
CA PRO A 153 6.69 -5.06 3.92
C PRO A 153 6.40 -6.56 3.74
N SER A 154 5.79 -7.23 4.72
CA SER A 154 5.19 -8.57 4.56
C SER A 154 3.94 -8.55 3.67
N MET A 155 3.39 -7.37 3.40
CA MET A 155 2.29 -7.15 2.47
C MET A 155 2.68 -6.08 1.45
N VAL A 156 2.75 -6.50 0.18
CA VAL A 156 2.93 -5.61 -0.97
C VAL A 156 1.56 -5.16 -1.45
N ILE A 157 1.41 -3.86 -1.69
CA ILE A 157 0.22 -3.28 -2.32
C ILE A 157 0.65 -2.31 -3.40
N GLY A 158 -0.19 -2.11 -4.40
CA GLY A 158 0.05 -1.06 -5.39
C GLY A 158 -0.94 -1.14 -6.54
N LEU A 159 -0.96 -0.07 -7.32
CA LEU A 159 -1.76 -0.01 -8.54
C LEU A 159 -0.86 -0.29 -9.74
N GLY A 160 -1.40 -0.98 -10.74
CA GLY A 160 -0.75 -1.15 -12.03
C GLY A 160 -1.77 -1.46 -13.11
N ARG A 161 -1.34 -1.89 -14.29
CA ARG A 161 -2.24 -2.35 -15.34
C ARG A 161 -2.03 -3.82 -15.61
N LEU A 162 -3.12 -4.57 -15.78
CA LEU A 162 -3.11 -5.92 -16.31
C LEU A 162 -3.74 -5.86 -17.69
N SER A 163 -2.94 -6.05 -18.75
CA SER A 163 -3.39 -6.03 -20.13
C SER A 163 -4.24 -4.79 -20.46
N GLY A 164 -3.74 -3.61 -20.08
CA GLY A 164 -4.40 -2.32 -20.30
C GLY A 164 -5.36 -1.85 -19.21
N ARG A 165 -5.93 -2.75 -18.39
CA ARG A 165 -6.87 -2.40 -17.31
C ARG A 165 -6.16 -2.09 -16.00
N THR A 166 -6.43 -0.96 -15.36
CA THR A 166 -5.97 -0.69 -14.00
C THR A 166 -6.48 -1.76 -13.04
N VAL A 167 -5.57 -2.32 -12.26
CA VAL A 167 -5.85 -3.29 -11.20
C VAL A 167 -5.07 -2.88 -9.94
N GLY A 168 -5.65 -3.18 -8.78
CA GLY A 168 -4.97 -3.15 -7.50
C GLY A 168 -4.39 -4.52 -7.19
N VAL A 169 -3.12 -4.58 -6.82
CA VAL A 169 -2.47 -5.83 -6.40
C VAL A 169 -2.25 -5.79 -4.91
N LEU A 170 -2.60 -6.89 -4.24
CA LEU A 170 -2.28 -7.17 -2.85
C LEU A 170 -1.53 -8.51 -2.81
N ALA A 171 -0.32 -8.56 -2.26
CA ALA A 171 0.52 -9.73 -2.30
C ALA A 171 1.26 -9.99 -0.98
N ASN A 172 1.17 -11.21 -0.45
CA ASN A 172 2.03 -11.61 0.66
C ASN A 172 3.48 -11.68 0.18
N ASN A 173 4.44 -11.14 0.95
CA ASN A 173 5.86 -11.25 0.66
C ASN A 173 6.55 -12.21 1.63
N PRO A 174 6.81 -13.48 1.24
CA PRO A 174 7.44 -14.48 2.10
C PRO A 174 8.84 -14.10 2.60
N LEU A 175 9.56 -13.21 1.91
CA LEU A 175 10.86 -12.70 2.33
C LEU A 175 10.80 -11.85 3.60
N ARG A 176 9.60 -11.40 4.00
CA ARG A 176 9.35 -10.56 5.17
C ARG A 176 8.40 -11.24 6.12
N LEU A 177 8.87 -11.55 7.33
CA LEU A 177 8.11 -12.25 8.38
C LEU A 177 7.46 -13.56 7.87
N GLY A 178 8.08 -14.24 6.90
CA GLY A 178 7.53 -15.48 6.33
C GLY A 178 6.22 -15.31 5.57
N GLY A 179 5.83 -14.08 5.21
CA GLY A 179 4.55 -13.76 4.57
C GLY A 179 3.38 -13.63 5.56
N CYS A 180 3.66 -13.67 6.87
CA CYS A 180 2.65 -13.51 7.91
C CYS A 180 1.93 -12.16 7.83
N LEU A 181 0.63 -12.18 8.14
CA LEU A 181 -0.10 -10.98 8.47
C LEU A 181 0.23 -10.53 9.90
N ASN A 182 0.19 -9.23 10.13
CA ASN A 182 0.34 -8.61 11.43
C ASN A 182 -0.55 -7.37 11.50
N SER A 183 -0.56 -6.72 12.65
CA SER A 183 -1.35 -5.51 12.91
C SER A 183 -1.20 -4.43 11.82
N GLU A 184 0.03 -4.14 11.40
CA GLU A 184 0.31 -3.08 10.41
C GLU A 184 -0.05 -3.51 8.98
N SER A 185 0.33 -4.73 8.58
CA SER A 185 0.02 -5.25 7.24
C SER A 185 -1.48 -5.45 7.03
N ALA A 186 -2.24 -5.80 8.07
CA ALA A 186 -3.68 -5.85 8.01
C ALA A 186 -4.31 -4.46 7.81
N GLU A 187 -3.81 -3.43 8.51
CA GLU A 187 -4.29 -2.05 8.32
C GLU A 187 -3.93 -1.50 6.93
N LYS A 188 -2.69 -1.75 6.48
CA LYS A 188 -2.20 -1.44 5.14
C LYS A 188 -3.11 -2.04 4.06
N ALA A 189 -3.34 -3.35 4.14
CA ALA A 189 -4.17 -4.08 3.20
C ALA A 189 -5.63 -3.62 3.24
N ALA A 190 -6.20 -3.42 4.43
CA ALA A 190 -7.60 -3.02 4.58
C ALA A 190 -7.88 -1.65 3.94
N ARG A 191 -6.99 -0.67 4.18
CA ARG A 191 -7.11 0.65 3.54
C ARG A 191 -7.01 0.54 2.02
N PHE A 192 -6.10 -0.27 1.51
CA PHE A 192 -5.90 -0.47 0.08
C PHE A 192 -7.08 -1.17 -0.62
N VAL A 193 -7.67 -2.19 0.01
CA VAL A 193 -8.87 -2.87 -0.51
C VAL A 193 -10.02 -1.89 -0.63
N ARG A 194 -10.28 -1.09 0.41
CA ARG A 194 -11.34 -0.07 0.40
C ARG A 194 -11.09 1.04 -0.61
N LEU A 195 -9.81 1.43 -0.80
CA LEU A 195 -9.41 2.38 -1.83
C LEU A 195 -9.76 1.87 -3.23
N CYS A 196 -9.41 0.62 -3.53
CA CYS A 196 -9.71 0.01 -4.83
C CYS A 196 -11.21 -0.13 -5.04
N ASP A 197 -11.94 -0.59 -4.02
CA ASP A 197 -13.39 -0.75 -4.07
C ASP A 197 -14.10 0.58 -4.33
N ALA A 198 -13.76 1.63 -3.58
CA ALA A 198 -14.36 2.95 -3.72
C ALA A 198 -14.21 3.54 -5.15
N PHE A 199 -13.10 3.22 -5.83
CA PHE A 199 -12.82 3.72 -7.18
C PHE A 199 -13.05 2.70 -8.29
N GLY A 200 -13.73 1.57 -8.01
CA GLY A 200 -14.08 0.59 -9.03
C GLY A 200 -12.89 -0.16 -9.65
N ILE A 201 -11.78 -0.24 -8.93
CA ILE A 201 -10.53 -0.88 -9.38
C ILE A 201 -10.56 -2.36 -8.98
N PRO A 202 -10.53 -3.30 -9.94
CA PRO A 202 -10.46 -4.74 -9.64
C PRO A 202 -9.21 -5.11 -8.84
N LEU A 203 -9.32 -6.13 -7.98
CA LEU A 203 -8.26 -6.59 -7.10
C LEU A 203 -7.68 -7.94 -7.54
N ILE A 204 -6.36 -8.02 -7.56
CA ILE A 204 -5.59 -9.26 -7.70
C ILE A 204 -4.91 -9.56 -6.36
N CYS A 205 -5.26 -10.69 -5.75
CA CYS A 205 -4.72 -11.13 -4.47
C CYS A 205 -3.73 -12.28 -4.70
N VAL A 206 -2.43 -12.03 -4.50
CA VAL A 206 -1.37 -13.05 -4.59
C VAL A 206 -1.08 -13.60 -3.19
N VAL A 207 -1.46 -14.85 -2.95
CA VAL A 207 -1.55 -15.42 -1.61
C VAL A 207 -0.44 -16.44 -1.34
N ASP A 208 0.39 -16.13 -0.34
CA ASP A 208 1.35 -17.05 0.30
C ASP A 208 1.44 -16.73 1.79
N VAL A 209 0.36 -17.03 2.52
CA VAL A 209 0.20 -16.64 3.93
C VAL A 209 0.17 -17.87 4.84
N PRO A 210 1.06 -17.95 5.84
CA PRO A 210 1.03 -19.01 6.84
C PRO A 210 0.05 -18.73 8.00
N GLY A 211 -0.47 -17.52 8.10
CA GLY A 211 -1.37 -17.05 9.16
C GLY A 211 -0.99 -15.66 9.66
N TYR A 212 -1.55 -15.28 10.82
CA TYR A 212 -1.10 -14.11 11.56
C TYR A 212 0.20 -14.43 12.33
N LEU A 213 1.04 -13.41 12.50
CA LEU A 213 2.26 -13.46 13.28
C LEU A 213 1.90 -13.72 14.76
N PRO A 214 2.38 -14.80 15.39
CA PRO A 214 2.14 -15.04 16.79
C PRO A 214 3.02 -14.12 17.66
N GLY A 215 2.46 -13.60 18.74
CA GLY A 215 3.24 -12.87 19.75
C GLY A 215 2.38 -11.99 20.66
N VAL A 216 2.79 -11.86 21.93
CA VAL A 216 2.10 -11.00 22.92
C VAL A 216 2.02 -9.55 22.43
N GLY A 217 3.06 -9.07 21.74
CA GLY A 217 3.08 -7.73 21.14
C GLY A 217 2.01 -7.52 20.05
N GLU A 218 1.66 -8.54 19.29
CA GLU A 218 0.57 -8.47 18.29
C GLU A 218 -0.79 -8.41 18.99
N GLU A 219 -0.99 -9.24 20.01
CA GLU A 219 -2.21 -9.23 20.82
C GLU A 219 -2.45 -7.86 21.46
N TRP A 220 -1.44 -7.30 22.14
CA TRP A 220 -1.51 -5.98 22.75
C TRP A 220 -1.53 -4.83 21.73
N GLY A 221 -0.90 -5.03 20.56
CA GLY A 221 -1.01 -4.14 19.42
C GLY A 221 -2.43 -4.06 18.83
N GLY A 222 -3.30 -4.98 19.23
CA GLY A 222 -4.69 -5.06 18.83
C GLY A 222 -4.88 -5.80 17.51
N VAL A 223 -4.13 -6.88 17.27
CA VAL A 223 -4.22 -7.69 16.05
C VAL A 223 -5.64 -8.16 15.76
N VAL A 224 -6.47 -8.42 16.78
CA VAL A 224 -7.89 -8.78 16.60
C VAL A 224 -8.67 -7.66 15.90
N ARG A 225 -8.63 -6.43 16.44
CA ARG A 225 -9.38 -5.30 15.87
C ARG A 225 -8.79 -4.80 14.55
N ARG A 226 -7.46 -4.87 14.39
CA ARG A 226 -6.76 -4.42 13.18
C ARG A 226 -6.89 -5.45 12.06
N GLY A 227 -6.79 -6.73 12.38
CA GLY A 227 -7.06 -7.85 11.48
C GLY A 227 -8.52 -7.88 11.02
N ALA A 228 -9.46 -7.56 11.91
CA ALA A 228 -10.87 -7.44 11.54
C ALA A 228 -11.14 -6.38 10.46
N LYS A 229 -10.31 -5.32 10.36
CA LYS A 229 -10.45 -4.32 9.28
C LYS A 229 -10.24 -4.95 7.90
N LEU A 230 -9.32 -5.90 7.79
CA LEU A 230 -9.05 -6.58 6.53
C LEU A 230 -10.22 -7.48 6.14
N LEU A 231 -10.74 -8.25 7.11
CA LEU A 231 -11.93 -9.08 6.91
C LEU A 231 -13.14 -8.23 6.51
N HIS A 232 -13.35 -7.09 7.19
CA HIS A 232 -14.41 -6.15 6.85
C HIS A 232 -14.25 -5.59 5.44
N ALA A 233 -13.03 -5.15 5.08
CA ALA A 233 -12.74 -4.61 3.76
C ALA A 233 -13.04 -5.62 2.64
N PHE A 234 -12.64 -6.89 2.80
CA PHE A 234 -12.99 -7.94 1.84
C PHE A 234 -14.46 -8.35 1.86
N GLY A 235 -15.13 -8.24 3.02
CA GLY A 235 -16.55 -8.54 3.18
C GLY A 235 -17.47 -7.50 2.53
N GLU A 236 -17.09 -6.22 2.56
CA GLU A 236 -17.86 -5.14 1.92
C GLU A 236 -17.47 -4.89 0.45
N CYS A 237 -16.27 -5.34 0.04
CA CYS A 237 -15.75 -5.13 -1.30
C CYS A 237 -16.62 -5.78 -2.38
N THR A 238 -17.00 -4.98 -3.38
CA THR A 238 -17.90 -5.35 -4.48
C THR A 238 -17.21 -5.40 -5.84
N VAL A 239 -16.02 -4.80 -5.97
CA VAL A 239 -15.22 -4.88 -7.19
C VAL A 239 -14.82 -6.34 -7.51
N PRO A 240 -14.53 -6.67 -8.78
CA PRO A 240 -14.03 -8.00 -9.12
C PRO A 240 -12.75 -8.33 -8.37
N ARG A 241 -12.69 -9.53 -7.78
CA ARG A 241 -11.55 -10.05 -7.03
C ARG A 241 -11.06 -11.35 -7.66
N VAL A 242 -9.77 -11.43 -7.95
CA VAL A 242 -9.11 -12.63 -8.44
C VAL A 242 -8.03 -13.02 -7.45
N THR A 243 -8.06 -14.26 -6.96
CA THR A 243 -7.09 -14.77 -5.99
C THR A 243 -6.18 -15.80 -6.66
N LEU A 244 -4.89 -15.47 -6.74
CA LEU A 244 -3.82 -16.37 -7.18
C LEU A 244 -3.11 -16.93 -5.95
N VAL A 245 -3.35 -18.20 -5.62
CA VAL A 245 -2.64 -18.88 -4.54
C VAL A 245 -1.34 -19.44 -5.09
N THR A 246 -0.20 -18.95 -4.59
CA THR A 246 1.12 -19.43 -5.06
C THR A 246 1.60 -20.63 -4.25
N ARG A 247 1.44 -20.60 -2.92
CA ARG A 247 1.82 -21.72 -2.03
C ARG A 247 0.92 -21.86 -0.81
N LYS A 248 1.18 -21.12 0.27
CA LYS A 248 0.55 -21.34 1.58
C LYS A 248 -0.78 -20.61 1.67
N ILE A 249 -1.77 -21.31 2.21
CA ILE A 249 -3.06 -20.74 2.59
C ILE A 249 -3.54 -21.41 3.87
N TYR A 250 -2.99 -20.96 5.01
CA TYR A 250 -3.32 -21.54 6.32
C TYR A 250 -4.16 -20.57 7.17
N GLY A 251 -5.23 -21.11 7.77
CA GLY A 251 -6.06 -20.42 8.76
C GLY A 251 -7.12 -19.46 8.20
N GLY A 252 -7.81 -18.77 9.12
CA GLY A 252 -8.91 -17.84 8.83
C GLY A 252 -8.64 -16.57 8.00
N PRO A 253 -7.40 -16.05 7.82
CA PRO A 253 -7.18 -14.93 6.90
C PRO A 253 -7.14 -15.45 5.47
N THR A 254 -8.30 -15.74 4.91
CA THR A 254 -8.38 -15.99 3.48
C THR A 254 -8.68 -14.65 2.83
N LEU A 255 -7.72 -14.13 2.07
CA LEU A 255 -7.90 -13.00 1.14
C LEU A 255 -8.84 -13.45 0.00
N ARG A 256 -10.10 -13.73 0.36
CA ARG A 256 -11.21 -14.21 -0.48
C ARG A 256 -12.41 -13.30 -0.29
#